data_AF-A0A1Q5TD22-F1
#
_entry.id   AF-A0A1Q5TD22-F1
#
_cell.length_a   1.000
_cell.length_b   1.000
_cell.length_c   1.000
_cell.angle_alpha   90.00
_cell.angle_beta   90.00
_cell.angle_gamma   90.00
#
_symmetry.space_group_name_H-M   'P 1'
#
loop_
_entity.id
_entity.type
_entity.pdbx_description
1 polymer ?
#
loop_
_entity_poly.entity_id
_entity_poly.type
_entity_poly.pdbx_seq_one_letter_code
_entity_poly.pdbx_strand_id
1 'polypeptide(L)'
;MPAVYVYLSVSLKWGNPKSKPTYGHTFSEHGQKLKPNQLADRARAKGHQVGQYLDDQAAADFITEVAQKGAGVHDVPLPTTVKGRGYLPDGTEITPNMSRVIVKSDGSVRTSFPYNSSHPN
;
A
#
# COMPACT_ATOMS: atom_id res chain seq x y z
N MET A 1 11.67 26.26 -26.09
CA MET A 1 10.97 24.97 -26.34
C MET A 1 11.56 23.92 -25.42
N PRO A 2 10.85 23.39 -24.41
CA PRO A 2 11.22 22.12 -23.80
C PRO A 2 10.21 21.01 -24.14
N ALA A 3 10.75 19.79 -24.17
CA ALA A 3 10.17 18.58 -24.73
C ALA A 3 8.77 18.26 -24.19
N VAL A 4 7.84 18.03 -25.12
CA VAL A 4 6.55 17.40 -24.86
C VAL A 4 6.83 15.93 -24.53
N TYR A 5 6.99 15.62 -23.24
CA TYR A 5 6.85 14.26 -22.75
C TYR A 5 5.40 13.85 -23.01
N VAL A 6 5.17 13.16 -24.13
CA VAL A 6 3.92 12.46 -24.38
C VAL A 6 3.88 11.32 -23.36
N TYR A 7 3.32 11.60 -22.18
CA TYR A 7 2.87 10.55 -21.29
C TYR A 7 1.85 9.74 -22.10
N LEU A 8 2.22 8.52 -22.48
CA LEU A 8 1.24 7.46 -22.70
C LEU A 8 0.34 7.50 -21.47
N SER A 9 -0.85 8.09 -21.63
CA SER A 9 -1.82 8.22 -20.56
C SER A 9 -2.30 6.81 -20.26
N VAL A 10 -1.60 6.13 -19.36
CA VAL A 10 -2.15 4.97 -18.68
C VAL A 10 -3.41 5.52 -18.01
N SER A 11 -4.58 5.19 -18.56
CA SER A 11 -5.85 5.56 -17.97
C SER A 11 -5.93 4.84 -16.63
N LEU A 12 -5.52 5.54 -15.57
CA LEU A 12 -5.47 5.00 -14.22
C LEU A 12 -6.91 4.75 -13.76
N LYS A 13 -7.19 3.50 -13.41
CA LYS A 13 -8.48 3.05 -12.89
C LYS A 13 -8.48 3.19 -11.36
N TRP A 14 -8.46 4.44 -10.90
CA TRP A 14 -8.65 4.76 -9.48
C TRP A 14 -9.98 4.20 -8.97
N GLY A 15 -10.01 3.79 -7.70
CA GLY A 15 -11.15 3.10 -7.08
C GLY A 15 -11.33 1.63 -7.50
N ASN A 16 -10.49 1.09 -8.39
CA ASN A 16 -10.50 -0.35 -8.72
C ASN A 16 -9.25 -1.06 -8.16
N PRO A 17 -9.34 -1.73 -6.99
CA PRO A 17 -8.20 -2.42 -6.38
C PRO A 17 -7.55 -3.49 -7.26
N LYS A 18 -8.26 -4.00 -8.27
CA LYS A 18 -7.74 -5.01 -9.21
C LYS A 18 -6.83 -4.40 -10.28
N SER A 19 -6.78 -3.07 -10.40
CA SER A 19 -5.98 -2.37 -11.41
C SER A 19 -4.49 -2.38 -11.03
N LYS A 20 -3.76 -3.40 -11.50
CA LYS A 20 -2.29 -3.44 -11.40
C LYS A 20 -1.62 -2.19 -12.01
N PRO A 21 -2.09 -1.62 -13.14
CA PRO A 21 -1.52 -0.36 -13.65
C PRO A 21 -1.68 0.82 -12.68
N THR A 22 -2.68 0.82 -11.80
CA THR A 22 -2.95 1.91 -10.86
C THR A 22 -2.33 1.67 -9.49
N TYR A 23 -2.45 0.46 -8.97
CA TYR A 23 -2.08 0.12 -7.59
C TYR A 23 -0.83 -0.76 -7.48
N GLY A 24 -0.21 -1.12 -8.59
CA GLY A 24 1.01 -1.93 -8.62
C GLY A 24 0.82 -3.23 -7.88
N HIS A 25 1.72 -3.51 -6.93
CA HIS A 25 1.72 -4.74 -6.12
C HIS A 25 0.88 -4.65 -4.84
N THR A 26 0.27 -3.50 -4.55
CA THR A 26 -0.45 -3.23 -3.28
C THR A 26 -1.39 -4.36 -2.90
N PHE A 27 -2.39 -4.66 -3.72
CA PHE A 27 -3.44 -5.61 -3.32
C PHE A 27 -3.06 -7.08 -3.52
N SER A 28 -2.07 -7.37 -4.37
CA SER A 28 -1.50 -8.73 -4.45
C SER A 28 -0.58 -9.07 -3.27
N GLU A 29 0.07 -8.06 -2.66
CA GLU A 29 1.08 -8.27 -1.61
C GLU A 29 0.65 -7.79 -0.22
N HIS A 30 -0.37 -6.95 -0.13
CA HIS A 30 -0.87 -6.34 1.10
C HIS A 30 -2.40 -6.23 1.14
N GLY A 31 -3.11 -6.90 0.23
CA GLY A 31 -4.59 -6.84 0.16
C GLY A 31 -5.29 -7.91 1.00
N GLN A 32 -6.62 -7.79 1.07
CA GLN A 32 -7.52 -8.56 1.94
C GLN A 32 -7.47 -10.08 1.73
N LYS A 33 -7.03 -10.53 0.54
CA LYS A 33 -7.02 -11.96 0.17
C LYS A 33 -5.87 -12.75 0.79
N LEU A 34 -4.88 -12.08 1.37
CA LEU A 34 -3.74 -12.74 2.00
C LEU A 34 -4.15 -13.35 3.34
N LYS A 35 -3.74 -14.61 3.54
CA LYS A 35 -4.03 -15.33 4.77
C LYS A 35 -3.06 -14.92 5.89
N PRO A 36 -3.49 -14.94 7.16
CA PRO A 36 -2.65 -14.67 8.32
C PRO A 36 -1.29 -15.38 8.29
N ASN A 37 -1.30 -16.70 8.08
CA ASN A 37 -0.09 -17.51 8.06
C ASN A 37 0.90 -17.10 6.96
N GLN A 38 0.39 -16.75 5.77
CA GLN A 38 1.23 -16.26 4.68
C GLN A 38 1.93 -14.94 5.03
N LEU A 39 1.29 -14.07 5.81
CA LEU A 39 1.91 -12.81 6.23
C LEU A 39 2.88 -12.99 7.38
N ALA A 40 2.55 -13.81 8.37
CA ALA A 40 3.47 -14.16 9.45
C ALA A 40 4.75 -14.83 8.89
N ASP A 41 4.61 -15.77 7.95
CA ASP A 41 5.75 -16.41 7.30
C ASP A 41 6.59 -15.42 6.49
N ARG A 42 5.95 -14.46 5.81
CA ARG A 42 6.65 -13.38 5.10
C ARG A 42 7.37 -12.43 6.04
N ALA A 43 6.77 -12.07 7.18
CA ALA A 43 7.41 -11.24 8.19
C ALA A 43 8.65 -11.93 8.75
N ARG A 44 8.54 -13.22 9.07
CA ARG A 44 9.68 -14.06 9.50
C ARG A 44 10.79 -14.10 8.43
N ALA A 45 10.43 -14.36 7.18
CA ALA A 45 11.40 -14.44 6.08
C ALA A 45 12.09 -13.10 5.78
N LYS A 46 11.41 -11.98 5.98
CA LYS A 46 11.96 -10.64 5.73
C LYS A 46 12.70 -10.04 6.93
N GLY A 47 12.48 -10.55 8.14
CA GLY A 47 13.06 -10.01 9.38
C GLY A 47 12.45 -8.68 9.83
N HIS A 48 11.32 -8.26 9.25
CA HIS A 48 10.61 -7.04 9.62
C HIS A 48 9.09 -7.22 9.48
N GLN A 49 8.31 -6.24 9.92
CA GLN A 49 6.85 -6.37 9.89
C GLN A 49 6.28 -6.43 8.47
N VAL A 50 5.16 -7.12 8.30
CA VAL A 50 4.38 -7.13 7.06
C VAL A 50 2.92 -6.81 7.36
N GLY A 51 2.42 -5.71 6.79
CA GLY A 51 1.04 -5.28 6.95
C GLY A 51 0.11 -5.70 5.81
N GLN A 52 -1.18 -5.64 6.11
CA GLN A 52 -2.31 -5.99 5.26
C GLN A 52 -3.46 -5.00 5.44
N TYR A 53 -4.07 -4.58 4.33
CA TYR A 53 -5.39 -3.99 4.31
C TYR A 53 -6.45 -5.09 4.37
N LEU A 54 -7.48 -4.90 5.20
CA LEU A 54 -8.56 -5.87 5.38
C LEU A 54 -9.79 -5.57 4.51
N ASP A 55 -9.85 -4.38 3.93
CA ASP A 55 -10.83 -3.97 2.93
C ASP A 55 -10.08 -3.29 1.77
N ASP A 56 -10.02 -3.97 0.62
CA ASP A 56 -9.30 -3.46 -0.54
C ASP A 56 -9.92 -2.17 -1.10
N GLN A 57 -11.25 -2.03 -1.01
CA GLN A 57 -11.94 -0.86 -1.57
C GLN A 57 -11.67 0.37 -0.71
N ALA A 58 -11.85 0.26 0.60
CA ALA A 58 -11.55 1.35 1.53
C ALA A 58 -10.07 1.78 1.44
N ALA A 59 -9.16 0.82 1.29
CA ALA A 59 -7.75 1.11 1.08
C ALA A 59 -7.48 1.79 -0.28
N ALA A 60 -8.16 1.38 -1.35
CA ALA A 60 -8.01 1.99 -2.67
C ALA A 60 -8.46 3.46 -2.69
N ASP A 61 -9.56 3.78 -1.99
CA ASP A 61 -10.07 5.14 -1.88
C ASP A 61 -9.07 6.03 -1.12
N PHE A 62 -8.60 5.57 0.05
CA PHE A 62 -7.57 6.24 0.83
C PHE A 62 -6.25 6.44 0.03
N ILE A 63 -5.78 5.42 -0.67
CA ILE A 63 -4.55 5.52 -1.49
C ILE A 63 -4.72 6.55 -2.62
N THR A 64 -5.94 6.67 -3.18
CA THR A 64 -6.25 7.66 -4.21
C THR A 64 -6.07 9.08 -3.67
N GLU A 65 -6.56 9.36 -2.45
CA GLU A 65 -6.38 10.66 -1.78
C GLU A 65 -4.90 10.96 -1.53
N VAL A 66 -4.12 9.96 -1.06
CA VAL A 66 -2.69 10.14 -0.83
C VAL A 66 -1.94 10.41 -2.13
N ALA A 67 -2.31 9.75 -3.23
CA ALA A 67 -1.65 9.92 -4.53
C ALA A 67 -1.79 11.34 -5.11
N GLN A 68 -2.82 12.11 -4.70
CA GLN A 68 -2.99 13.51 -5.09
C GLN A 68 -1.86 14.42 -4.58
N LYS A 69 -1.08 13.98 -3.59
CA LYS A 69 0.12 14.69 -3.10
C LYS A 69 1.30 14.66 -4.08
N GLY A 70 1.19 13.90 -5.17
CA GLY A 70 2.20 13.79 -6.22
C GLY A 70 3.18 12.63 -6.00
N ALA A 71 4.16 12.54 -6.90
CA ALA A 71 5.16 11.48 -6.89
C ALA A 71 6.03 11.53 -5.62
N GLY A 72 6.40 10.36 -5.09
CA GLY A 72 7.24 10.25 -3.89
C GLY A 72 6.82 9.12 -2.96
N VAL A 73 7.49 9.07 -1.81
CA VAL A 73 7.16 8.18 -0.69
C VAL A 73 6.37 8.98 0.33
N HIS A 74 5.15 8.55 0.61
CA HIS A 74 4.26 9.20 1.58
C HIS A 74 4.00 8.26 2.74
N ASP A 75 4.58 8.56 3.90
CA ASP A 75 4.23 7.95 5.17
C ASP A 75 3.14 8.80 5.84
N VAL A 76 1.93 8.28 5.95
CA VAL A 76 0.76 9.02 6.45
C VAL A 76 0.00 8.22 7.52
N PRO A 77 -0.67 8.89 8.47
CA PRO A 77 -1.56 8.20 9.42
C PRO A 77 -2.59 7.35 8.69
N LEU A 78 -2.78 6.12 9.15
CA LEU A 78 -3.84 5.24 8.63
C LEU A 78 -5.18 5.67 9.25
N PRO A 79 -6.17 6.12 8.44
CA PRO A 79 -7.46 6.52 8.97
C PRO A 79 -8.16 5.33 9.68
N THR A 80 -8.93 5.62 10.74
CA THR A 80 -9.66 4.58 11.49
C THR A 80 -10.72 3.84 10.67
N THR A 81 -11.14 4.43 9.56
CA THR A 81 -12.04 3.87 8.54
C THR A 81 -11.35 2.80 7.68
N VAL A 82 -10.02 2.83 7.53
CA VAL A 82 -9.26 1.83 6.76
C VAL A 82 -8.75 0.76 7.72
N LYS A 83 -9.32 -0.44 7.61
CA LYS A 83 -8.94 -1.56 8.47
C LYS A 83 -7.66 -2.23 7.97
N GLY A 84 -6.76 -2.53 8.90
CA GLY A 84 -5.53 -3.25 8.60
C GLY A 84 -5.06 -4.08 9.79
N ARG A 85 -4.14 -5.00 9.50
CA ARG A 85 -3.37 -5.78 10.49
C ARG A 85 -1.93 -5.92 10.00
N GLY A 86 -1.02 -6.30 10.88
CA GLY A 86 0.34 -6.67 10.49
C GLY A 86 0.88 -7.79 11.36
N TYR A 87 2.00 -8.36 10.95
CA TYR A 87 2.69 -9.42 11.70
C TYR A 87 4.16 -9.07 11.85
N LEU A 88 4.70 -9.30 13.05
CA LEU A 88 6.13 -9.26 13.35
C LEU A 88 6.81 -10.60 12.97
N PRO A 89 8.15 -10.64 12.87
CA PRO A 89 8.87 -11.88 12.54
C PRO A 89 8.65 -13.05 13.51
N ASP A 90 8.33 -12.76 14.77
CA ASP A 90 8.00 -13.75 15.81
C ASP A 90 6.56 -14.29 15.70
N GLY A 91 5.76 -13.73 14.80
CA GLY A 91 4.36 -14.11 14.59
C GLY A 91 3.35 -13.24 15.35
N THR A 92 3.79 -12.27 16.16
CA THR A 92 2.90 -11.35 16.87
C THR A 92 2.08 -10.53 15.88
N GLU A 93 0.76 -10.57 16.02
CA GLU A 93 -0.15 -9.69 15.27
C GLU A 93 -0.13 -8.28 15.89
N ILE A 94 -0.04 -7.27 15.04
CA ILE A 94 0.02 -5.85 15.41
C ILE A 94 -1.04 -5.05 14.65
N THR A 95 -1.52 -3.97 15.26
CA THR A 95 -2.44 -3.04 14.60
C THR A 95 -1.65 -1.91 13.92
N PRO A 96 -1.78 -1.72 12.60
CA PRO A 96 -1.17 -0.59 11.91
C PRO A 96 -1.78 0.76 12.33
N ASN A 97 -0.94 1.78 12.40
CA ASN A 97 -1.34 3.17 12.63
C ASN A 97 -0.85 4.13 11.52
N MET A 98 -0.02 3.62 10.59
CA MET A 98 0.51 4.35 9.46
C MET A 98 0.31 3.55 8.17
N SER A 99 0.41 4.23 7.03
CA SER A 99 0.53 3.62 5.71
C SER A 99 1.65 4.30 4.93
N ARG A 100 2.43 3.48 4.22
CA ARG A 100 3.39 3.95 3.24
C ARG A 100 2.79 3.80 1.86
N VAL A 101 2.68 4.90 1.11
CA VAL A 101 2.23 4.92 -0.28
C VAL A 101 3.35 5.42 -1.18
N ILE A 102 3.74 4.62 -2.17
CA ILE A 102 4.84 4.96 -3.09
C ILE A 102 4.26 5.29 -4.46
N VAL A 103 4.23 6.58 -4.78
CA VAL A 103 3.64 7.14 -6.00
C VAL A 103 4.75 7.38 -7.03
N LYS A 104 4.57 6.84 -8.24
CA LYS A 104 5.50 7.00 -9.36
C LYS A 104 5.34 8.37 -10.02
N SER A 105 6.28 8.75 -10.88
CA SER A 105 6.25 9.99 -11.68
C SER A 105 5.08 10.06 -12.67
N ASP A 106 4.44 8.93 -12.99
CA ASP A 106 3.22 8.85 -13.81
C ASP A 106 1.92 8.93 -12.98
N GLY A 107 2.02 9.17 -11.67
CA GLY A 107 0.90 9.26 -10.73
C GLY A 107 0.36 7.93 -10.22
N SER A 108 0.74 6.79 -10.81
CA SER A 108 0.30 5.48 -10.32
C SER A 108 1.13 4.98 -9.14
N VAL A 109 0.59 4.04 -8.38
CA VAL A 109 1.20 3.51 -7.17
C VAL A 109 2.06 2.29 -7.49
N ARG A 110 3.32 2.32 -7.06
CA ARG A 110 4.22 1.15 -7.13
C ARG A 110 3.79 0.07 -6.14
N THR A 111 3.58 0.49 -4.89
CA THR A 111 3.06 -0.33 -3.80
C THR A 111 2.56 0.57 -2.67
N SER A 112 1.67 0.04 -1.85
CA SER A 112 1.21 0.63 -0.61
C SER A 112 1.02 -0.46 0.42
N PHE A 113 1.33 -0.15 1.68
CA PHE A 113 1.13 -1.09 2.78
C PHE A 113 0.92 -0.37 4.11
N PRO A 114 0.03 -0.89 4.98
CA PRO A 114 -0.11 -0.39 6.33
C PRO A 114 1.03 -0.93 7.21
N TYR A 115 1.43 -0.19 8.24
CA TYR A 115 2.43 -0.63 9.20
C TYR A 115 2.19 0.03 10.58
N ASN A 116 2.79 -0.55 11.62
CA ASN A 116 2.82 0.05 12.96
C ASN A 116 4.13 0.83 13.14
N SER A 117 4.06 2.13 13.41
CA SER A 117 5.23 3.00 13.53
C SER A 117 6.14 2.68 14.71
N SER A 118 5.70 1.89 15.69
CA SER A 118 6.53 1.39 16.80
C SER A 118 7.46 0.24 16.38
N HIS A 119 7.30 -0.29 15.17
CA HIS A 119 8.08 -1.42 14.65
C HIS A 119 8.66 -1.15 13.24
N PRO A 120 9.32 0.00 13.00
CA PRO A 120 9.68 0.40 11.64
C PRO A 120 10.51 -0.66 10.91
N ASN A 121 10.28 -0.76 9.59
CA ASN A 121 11.04 -1.60 8.67
C ASN A 121 12.41 -1.02 8.37
#